data_AF-A0AA42TB13-F1
#
_entry.id   AF-A0AA42TB13-F1
#
_cell.length_a   1.000
_cell.length_b   1.000
_cell.length_c   1.000
_cell.angle_alpha   90.00
_cell.angle_beta   90.00
_cell.angle_gamma   90.00
#
_symmetry.space_group_name_H-M   'P 1'
#
loop_
_entity.id
_entity.type
_entity.pdbx_description
1 polymer ?
#
loop_
_entity_poly.entity_id
_entity_poly.type
_entity_poly.pdbx_seq_one_letter_code
_entity_poly.pdbx_strand_id
1 'polypeptide(L)'
;MLRYTFPAEAVPLSAAGAQFSGIGGYTRVRSYQHRTGSEIYEIFAPRAKYPRERQWRTLDLNRQENYDAKGKLTRVILSGPVSGDAYTENLRAYADKGVLKLTPLTSGYSSYRVYDYDAAGREPLSFVCWRYEVSTNKPYAHFPWWEPDPRPKRSREAELQYARTQVGTRCGTPDGKMSVEGMGQVKKLMETKYGFGTTKLGLPGE
;
A
#
# COMPACT_ATOMS: atom_id res chain seq x y z
N MET A 1 -15.95 13.73 11.80
CA MET A 1 -15.33 14.44 12.94
C MET A 1 -13.83 14.52 12.70
N LEU A 2 -13.21 15.67 12.92
CA LEU A 2 -11.75 15.85 12.85
C LEU A 2 -11.15 15.62 14.25
N ARG A 3 -10.06 14.88 14.35
CA ARG A 3 -9.35 14.61 15.62
C ARG A 3 -7.85 14.77 15.46
N TYR A 4 -7.17 15.12 16.56
CA TYR A 4 -5.71 15.16 16.64
C TYR A 4 -5.22 14.27 17.78
N THR A 5 -4.21 13.44 17.51
CA THR A 5 -3.47 12.67 18.51
C THR A 5 -1.99 13.03 18.45
N PHE A 6 -1.27 12.86 19.58
CA PHE A 6 0.13 13.23 19.73
C PHE A 6 0.93 12.00 20.19
N PRO A 7 1.49 11.22 19.25
CA PRO A 7 2.04 9.90 19.56
C PRO A 7 3.45 9.93 20.15
N ALA A 8 4.18 11.05 20.03
CA ALA A 8 5.59 11.14 20.41
C ALA A 8 5.82 11.75 21.80
N GLU A 9 4.94 12.64 22.24
CA GLU A 9 5.21 13.56 23.34
C GLU A 9 3.91 14.04 24.00
N ALA A 10 3.98 14.30 25.30
CA ALA A 10 2.87 14.90 26.04
C ALA A 10 2.73 16.38 25.63
N VAL A 11 1.54 16.76 25.16
CA VAL A 11 1.26 18.13 24.73
C VAL A 11 0.55 18.87 25.85
N PRO A 12 1.12 19.97 26.39
CA PRO A 12 0.47 20.73 27.45
C PRO A 12 -0.80 21.41 26.91
N LEU A 13 -1.82 21.56 27.74
CA LEU A 13 -3.08 22.22 27.36
C LEU A 13 -2.85 23.66 26.85
N SER A 14 -1.81 24.35 27.31
CA SER A 14 -1.43 25.68 26.83
C SER A 14 -1.08 25.70 25.34
N ALA A 15 -0.60 24.60 24.76
CA ALA A 15 -0.32 24.49 23.33
C ALA A 15 -1.60 24.45 22.47
N ALA A 16 -2.76 24.17 23.06
CA ALA A 16 -4.03 24.24 22.35
C ALA A 16 -4.41 25.67 21.95
N GLY A 17 -3.82 26.70 22.58
CA GLY A 17 -3.88 28.11 22.19
C GLY A 17 -5.24 28.63 21.70
N ALA A 18 -5.24 29.74 20.96
CA ALA A 18 -6.39 30.08 20.12
C ALA A 18 -6.37 29.17 18.87
N GLN A 19 -7.48 28.48 18.62
CA GLN A 19 -7.70 27.64 17.43
C GLN A 19 -6.64 26.55 17.17
N PHE A 20 -6.01 25.99 18.22
CA PHE A 20 -4.98 24.95 18.09
C PHE A 20 -3.69 25.40 17.37
N SER A 21 -3.40 26.70 17.31
CA SER A 21 -2.20 27.21 16.62
C SER A 21 -0.87 26.68 17.19
N GLY A 22 -0.79 26.43 18.50
CA GLY A 22 0.43 25.94 19.16
C GLY A 22 0.74 24.46 18.92
N ILE A 23 -0.25 23.65 18.49
CA ILE A 23 -0.04 22.20 18.29
C ILE A 23 0.90 21.90 17.12
N GLY A 24 1.10 22.88 16.23
CA GLY A 24 2.00 22.76 15.09
C GLY A 24 3.43 22.45 15.51
N GLY A 25 3.84 22.81 16.73
CA GLY A 25 5.17 22.53 17.27
C GLY A 25 5.46 21.05 17.57
N TYR A 26 4.46 20.18 17.50
CA TYR A 26 4.56 18.79 17.95
C TYR A 26 4.33 17.79 16.80
N THR A 27 4.82 16.58 17.01
CA THR A 27 4.44 15.42 16.19
C THR A 27 2.96 15.15 16.40
N ARG A 28 2.18 15.17 15.33
CA ARG A 28 0.72 15.07 15.42
C ARG A 28 0.15 14.21 14.32
N VAL A 29 -0.91 13.51 14.64
CA VAL A 29 -1.71 12.75 13.68
C VAL A 29 -3.08 13.40 13.60
N ARG A 30 -3.47 13.82 12.40
CA ARG A 30 -4.80 14.33 12.11
C ARG A 30 -5.64 13.18 11.54
N SER A 31 -6.75 12.86 12.18
CA SER A 31 -7.66 11.81 11.68
C SER A 31 -9.06 12.31 11.34
N TYR A 32 -9.63 11.74 10.29
CA TYR A 32 -10.97 12.06 9.82
C TYR A 32 -11.55 10.93 8.94
N GLN A 33 -12.88 10.87 8.90
CA GLN A 33 -13.62 9.96 8.03
C GLN A 33 -13.69 10.53 6.62
N HIS A 34 -13.32 9.73 5.62
CA HIS A 34 -13.44 10.07 4.20
C HIS A 34 -14.75 9.55 3.62
N ARG A 35 -15.26 10.21 2.58
CA ARG A 35 -16.53 9.84 1.91
C ARG A 35 -16.56 8.41 1.34
N THR A 36 -15.40 7.79 1.17
CA THR A 36 -15.27 6.39 0.71
C THR A 36 -15.49 5.37 1.84
N GLY A 37 -15.75 5.82 3.07
CA GLY A 37 -15.84 4.95 4.26
C GLY A 37 -14.49 4.59 4.86
N SER A 38 -13.39 5.13 4.34
CA SER A 38 -12.06 4.96 4.93
C SER A 38 -11.82 5.97 6.04
N GLU A 39 -11.16 5.54 7.11
CA GLU A 39 -10.56 6.44 8.08
C GLU A 39 -9.17 6.86 7.61
N ILE A 40 -8.92 8.16 7.60
CA ILE A 40 -7.67 8.75 7.16
C ILE A 40 -6.88 9.20 8.37
N TYR A 41 -5.59 8.89 8.38
CA TYR A 41 -4.63 9.36 9.36
C TYR A 41 -3.49 10.08 8.64
N GLU A 42 -3.31 11.36 8.91
CA GLU A 42 -2.24 12.17 8.35
C GLU A 42 -1.24 12.50 9.44
N ILE A 43 0.02 12.10 9.23
CA ILE A 43 1.08 12.22 10.21
C ILE A 43 1.99 13.39 9.85
N PHE A 44 2.15 14.32 10.78
CA PHE A 44 2.96 15.52 10.63
C PHE A 44 4.14 15.47 11.58
N ALA A 45 5.31 15.87 11.08
CA ALA A 45 6.45 16.19 11.93
C ALA A 45 6.22 17.55 12.64
N PRO A 46 6.97 17.84 13.71
CA PRO A 46 7.03 19.16 14.32
C PRO A 46 7.23 20.26 13.27
N ARG A 47 6.41 21.30 13.35
CA ARG A 47 6.38 22.48 12.49
C ARG A 47 6.12 22.21 11.00
N ALA A 48 5.84 20.96 10.61
CA ALA A 48 5.52 20.63 9.24
C ALA A 48 4.13 21.16 8.85
N LYS A 49 4.07 21.86 7.71
CA LYS A 49 2.82 22.32 7.10
C LYS A 49 2.06 21.19 6.41
N TYR A 50 2.79 20.24 5.83
CA TYR A 50 2.25 19.10 5.10
C TYR A 50 2.53 17.81 5.88
N PRO A 51 1.66 16.78 5.76
CA PRO A 51 1.94 15.50 6.36
C PRO A 51 3.16 14.88 5.68
N ARG A 52 3.98 14.14 6.44
CA ARG A 52 5.04 13.29 5.86
C ARG A 52 4.46 11.97 5.34
N GLU A 53 3.30 11.58 5.87
CA GLU A 53 2.65 10.32 5.59
C GLU A 53 1.13 10.45 5.74
N ARG A 54 0.38 9.80 4.87
CA ARG A 54 -1.07 9.60 5.01
C ARG A 54 -1.40 8.12 4.91
N GLN A 55 -2.16 7.61 5.87
CA GLN A 55 -2.67 6.25 5.89
C GLN A 55 -4.18 6.25 5.64
N TRP A 56 -4.61 5.37 4.73
CA TRP A 56 -6.01 5.09 4.46
C TRP A 56 -6.33 3.71 5.03
N ARG A 57 -7.22 3.69 6.01
CA ARG A 57 -7.59 2.48 6.73
C ARG A 57 -9.07 2.20 6.56
N THR A 58 -9.40 0.95 6.26
CA THR A 58 -10.75 0.43 6.46
C THR A 58 -10.71 -0.42 7.72
N LEU A 59 -10.76 -1.74 7.61
CA LEU A 59 -10.38 -2.66 8.68
C LEU A 59 -8.85 -2.71 8.85
N ASP A 60 -8.12 -2.73 7.72
CA ASP A 60 -6.66 -2.80 7.66
C ASP A 60 -6.06 -1.54 7.04
N LEU A 61 -4.73 -1.41 7.06
CA LEU A 61 -4.01 -0.43 6.25
C LEU A 61 -4.04 -0.83 4.78
N ASN A 62 -4.85 -0.13 3.98
CA ASN A 62 -5.03 -0.43 2.56
C ASN A 62 -4.16 0.45 1.66
N ARG A 63 -3.87 1.68 2.10
CA ARG A 63 -3.01 2.60 1.34
C ARG A 63 -2.18 3.46 2.28
N GLN A 64 -0.90 3.58 1.95
CA GLN A 64 0.04 4.51 2.57
C GLN A 64 0.60 5.44 1.51
N GLU A 65 0.56 6.74 1.77
CA GLU A 65 1.12 7.78 0.93
C GLU A 65 2.26 8.44 1.70
N ASN A 66 3.39 8.70 1.04
CA ASN A 66 4.49 9.47 1.62
C ASN A 66 4.71 10.75 0.82
N TYR A 67 5.15 11.78 1.53
CA TYR A 67 5.28 13.13 0.99
C TYR A 67 6.64 13.72 1.34
N ASP A 68 7.15 14.58 0.46
CA ASP A 68 8.31 15.40 0.76
C ASP A 68 7.96 16.60 1.68
N ALA A 69 8.98 17.37 2.07
CA ALA A 69 8.82 18.55 2.92
C ALA A 69 7.96 19.67 2.30
N LYS A 70 7.76 19.66 0.97
CA LYS A 70 6.91 20.61 0.23
C LYS A 70 5.47 20.08 0.06
N GLY A 71 5.16 18.89 0.58
CA GLY A 71 3.87 18.25 0.45
C GLY A 71 3.64 17.57 -0.90
N LYS A 72 4.70 17.32 -1.68
CA LYS A 72 4.60 16.57 -2.93
C LYS A 72 4.60 15.07 -2.62
N LEU A 73 3.68 14.34 -3.24
CA LEU A 73 3.60 12.88 -3.15
C LEU A 73 4.88 12.25 -3.74
N THR A 74 5.54 11.41 -2.95
CA THR A 74 6.78 10.71 -3.34
C THR A 74 6.61 9.21 -3.42
N ARG A 75 5.66 8.63 -2.69
CA ARG A 75 5.36 7.21 -2.74
C ARG A 75 3.90 6.91 -2.44
N VAL A 76 3.36 5.90 -3.12
CA VAL A 76 2.10 5.25 -2.77
C VAL A 76 2.35 3.75 -2.61
N ILE A 77 1.89 3.18 -1.51
CA ILE A 77 1.88 1.75 -1.24
C ILE A 77 0.43 1.32 -1.10
N LEU A 78 -0.01 0.36 -1.90
CA LEU A 78 -1.32 -0.26 -1.78
C LEU A 78 -1.21 -1.69 -1.23
N SER A 79 -2.19 -2.10 -0.43
CA SER A 79 -2.26 -3.43 0.19
C SER A 79 -3.71 -3.89 0.40
N GLY A 80 -3.92 -5.20 0.36
CA GLY A 80 -5.20 -5.83 0.67
C GLY A 80 -6.25 -5.75 -0.45
N PRO A 81 -7.45 -6.30 -0.19
CA PRO A 81 -8.57 -6.20 -1.11
C PRO A 81 -9.02 -4.74 -1.21
N VAL A 82 -9.24 -4.31 -2.45
CA VAL A 82 -9.76 -2.99 -2.77
C VAL A 82 -11.12 -3.21 -3.43
N SER A 83 -12.15 -2.44 -3.07
CA SER A 83 -13.43 -2.49 -3.80
C SER A 83 -13.17 -2.19 -5.28
N GLY A 84 -13.96 -2.79 -6.19
CA GLY A 84 -13.72 -2.68 -7.64
C GLY A 84 -13.55 -1.24 -8.14
N ASP A 85 -14.24 -0.29 -7.52
CA ASP A 85 -14.20 1.14 -7.85
C ASP A 85 -13.05 1.92 -7.19
N ALA A 86 -12.31 1.30 -6.25
CA ALA A 86 -11.21 1.94 -5.53
C ALA A 86 -9.84 1.71 -6.20
N TYR A 87 -9.80 0.93 -7.28
CA TYR A 87 -8.66 0.91 -8.21
C TYR A 87 -8.67 2.19 -9.07
N THR A 88 -7.86 3.17 -8.68
CA THR A 88 -7.45 4.26 -9.61
C THR A 88 -6.30 3.82 -10.54
N GLU A 89 -5.72 2.64 -10.28
CA GLU A 89 -4.58 2.09 -10.99
C GLU A 89 -4.96 1.64 -12.41
N ASN A 90 -4.41 2.29 -13.43
CA ASN A 90 -4.52 1.82 -14.81
C ASN A 90 -3.43 0.77 -15.10
N LEU A 91 -3.54 -0.43 -14.51
CA LEU A 91 -2.58 -1.53 -14.72
C LEU A 91 -2.44 -1.90 -16.20
N ARG A 92 -3.51 -1.72 -16.99
CA ARG A 92 -3.50 -1.92 -18.44
C ARG A 92 -2.50 -1.00 -19.13
N ALA A 93 -2.48 0.28 -18.80
CA ALA A 93 -1.51 1.21 -19.36
C ALA A 93 -0.05 0.85 -19.03
N TYR A 94 0.23 0.25 -17.86
CA TYR A 94 1.57 -0.25 -17.54
C TYR A 94 1.94 -1.49 -18.36
N ALA A 95 0.97 -2.39 -18.58
CA ALA A 95 1.15 -3.56 -19.43
C ALA A 95 1.36 -3.17 -20.90
N ASP A 96 0.55 -2.26 -21.44
CA ASP A 96 0.62 -1.78 -22.83
C ASP A 96 1.95 -1.05 -23.12
N LYS A 97 2.54 -0.39 -22.10
CA LYS A 97 3.88 0.23 -22.18
C LYS A 97 5.03 -0.77 -22.02
N GLY A 98 4.75 -2.06 -21.81
CA GLY A 98 5.75 -3.10 -21.57
C GLY A 98 6.46 -3.03 -20.22
N VAL A 99 6.00 -2.17 -19.31
CA VAL A 99 6.56 -2.03 -17.95
C VAL A 99 6.17 -3.22 -17.08
N LEU A 100 4.91 -3.64 -17.18
CA LEU A 100 4.34 -4.69 -16.35
C LEU A 100 4.19 -5.99 -17.17
N LYS A 101 5.00 -7.00 -16.82
CA LYS A 101 5.08 -8.28 -17.55
C LYS A 101 4.37 -9.43 -16.83
N LEU A 102 3.76 -9.15 -15.68
CA LEU A 102 3.15 -10.11 -14.78
C LEU A 102 1.82 -9.58 -14.27
N THR A 103 0.95 -10.48 -13.81
CA THR A 103 -0.35 -10.13 -13.23
C THR A 103 -0.20 -9.82 -11.74
N PRO A 104 -0.44 -8.58 -11.31
CA PRO A 104 -0.39 -8.22 -9.89
C PRO A 104 -1.45 -8.95 -9.08
N LEU A 105 -1.11 -9.31 -7.85
CA LEU A 105 -2.09 -9.60 -6.83
C LEU A 105 -2.87 -8.32 -6.50
N THR A 106 -4.19 -8.39 -6.63
CA THR A 106 -5.15 -7.32 -6.33
C THR A 106 -5.96 -7.58 -5.05
N SER A 107 -5.70 -8.69 -4.38
CA SER A 107 -6.35 -9.03 -3.12
C SER A 107 -5.51 -9.98 -2.27
N GLY A 108 -5.82 -10.03 -0.97
CA GLY A 108 -5.15 -10.84 0.03
C GLY A 108 -4.01 -10.11 0.75
N TYR A 109 -3.48 -10.72 1.80
CA TYR A 109 -2.51 -10.09 2.71
C TYR A 109 -1.13 -9.77 2.11
N SER A 110 -0.86 -10.21 0.87
CA SER A 110 0.40 -9.93 0.17
C SER A 110 0.18 -9.24 -1.17
N SER A 111 -0.97 -8.59 -1.38
CA SER A 111 -1.26 -7.82 -2.59
C SER A 111 -0.64 -6.43 -2.57
N TYR A 112 0.68 -6.37 -2.40
CA TYR A 112 1.41 -5.10 -2.38
C TYR A 112 1.70 -4.57 -3.78
N ARG A 113 1.52 -3.27 -3.95
CA ARG A 113 1.99 -2.48 -5.09
C ARG A 113 2.61 -1.19 -4.57
N VAL A 114 3.79 -0.85 -5.05
CA VAL A 114 4.52 0.37 -4.68
C VAL A 114 4.78 1.20 -5.92
N TYR A 115 4.47 2.48 -5.79
CA TYR A 115 4.72 3.50 -6.79
C TYR A 115 5.66 4.52 -6.20
N ASP A 116 6.81 4.71 -6.82
CA ASP A 116 7.84 5.65 -6.38
C ASP A 116 7.89 6.84 -7.32
N TYR A 117 7.26 7.96 -6.93
CA TYR A 117 7.09 9.11 -7.80
C TYR A 117 8.42 9.84 -8.01
N ASP A 118 8.74 10.14 -9.27
CA ASP A 118 9.96 10.87 -9.61
C ASP A 118 9.83 12.39 -9.34
N ALA A 119 10.93 13.12 -9.55
CA ALA A 119 10.95 14.58 -9.40
C ALA A 119 9.98 15.31 -10.35
N ALA A 120 9.62 14.70 -11.49
CA ALA A 120 8.60 15.20 -12.41
C ALA A 120 7.16 14.80 -12.03
N GLY A 121 6.99 13.95 -11.00
CA GLY A 121 5.69 13.44 -10.56
C GLY A 121 5.18 12.28 -11.41
N ARG A 122 6.03 11.66 -12.24
CA ARG A 122 5.69 10.42 -12.92
C ARG A 122 5.65 9.29 -11.91
N GLU A 123 4.66 8.42 -12.06
CA GLU A 123 4.37 7.31 -11.16
C GLU A 123 4.90 6.00 -11.76
N PRO A 124 6.20 5.65 -11.65
CA PRO A 124 6.63 4.30 -11.99
C PRO A 124 6.16 3.34 -10.90
N LEU A 125 5.37 2.35 -11.29
CA LEU A 125 5.24 1.12 -10.51
C LEU A 125 6.65 0.57 -10.32
N SER A 126 7.11 0.44 -9.08
CA SER A 126 8.48 0.05 -8.74
C SER A 126 8.54 -1.34 -8.11
N PHE A 127 7.44 -1.76 -7.49
CA PHE A 127 7.34 -3.05 -6.83
C PHE A 127 5.92 -3.60 -6.90
N VAL A 128 5.80 -4.90 -7.14
CA VAL A 128 4.52 -5.59 -7.22
C VAL A 128 4.66 -7.03 -6.77
N CYS A 129 3.60 -7.57 -6.18
CA CYS A 129 3.49 -8.99 -5.84
C CYS A 129 2.64 -9.74 -6.87
N TRP A 130 3.01 -10.98 -7.16
CA TRP A 130 2.29 -11.88 -8.06
C TRP A 130 2.31 -13.31 -7.53
N ARG A 131 1.41 -14.14 -8.06
CA ARG A 131 1.41 -15.59 -7.82
C ARG A 131 2.24 -16.30 -8.86
N TYR A 132 2.91 -17.37 -8.45
CA TYR A 132 3.68 -18.22 -9.34
C TYR A 132 3.41 -19.70 -9.02
N GLU A 133 3.49 -20.56 -10.02
CA GLU A 133 3.33 -22.00 -9.87
C GLU A 133 4.67 -22.60 -9.43
N VAL A 134 4.68 -23.32 -8.29
CA VAL A 134 5.90 -23.79 -7.63
C VAL A 134 6.66 -24.80 -8.49
N SER A 135 5.95 -25.70 -9.15
CA SER A 135 6.53 -26.77 -9.95
C SER A 135 7.19 -26.28 -11.24
N THR A 136 6.60 -25.29 -11.91
CA THR A 136 7.08 -24.79 -13.21
C THR A 136 7.84 -23.48 -13.10
N ASN A 137 7.83 -22.85 -11.93
CA ASN A 137 8.43 -21.54 -11.68
C ASN A 137 7.86 -20.40 -12.55
N LYS A 138 6.66 -20.60 -13.13
CA LYS A 138 6.00 -19.64 -14.03
C LYS A 138 4.99 -18.78 -13.29
N PRO A 139 4.68 -17.56 -13.78
CA PRO A 139 3.57 -16.77 -13.27
C PRO A 139 2.26 -17.58 -13.32
N TYR A 140 1.51 -17.57 -12.22
CA TYR A 140 0.30 -18.37 -12.09
C TYR A 140 -0.90 -17.75 -12.81
N ALA A 141 -1.00 -16.41 -12.76
CA ALA A 141 -2.11 -15.67 -13.34
C ALA A 141 -1.62 -14.81 -14.52
N HIS A 142 -2.47 -14.70 -15.54
CA HIS A 142 -2.32 -13.77 -16.66
C HIS A 142 -3.31 -12.61 -16.53
N PHE A 143 -3.05 -11.49 -17.21
CA PHE A 143 -3.99 -10.38 -17.20
C PHE A 143 -5.35 -10.82 -17.74
N PRO A 144 -6.47 -10.28 -17.21
CA PRO A 144 -7.81 -10.65 -17.67
C PRO A 144 -8.06 -10.44 -19.17
N TRP A 145 -7.26 -9.58 -19.82
CA TRP A 145 -7.34 -9.28 -21.25
C TRP A 145 -6.24 -9.98 -22.09
N TRP A 146 -5.43 -10.85 -21.48
CA TRP A 146 -4.56 -11.76 -22.20
C TRP A 146 -5.33 -13.06 -22.42
N GLU A 147 -6.02 -13.14 -23.56
CA GLU A 147 -6.73 -14.35 -23.96
C GLU A 147 -5.88 -15.26 -24.85
N PRO A 148 -6.05 -16.59 -24.72
CA PRO A 148 -6.84 -17.29 -23.69
C PRO A 148 -6.10 -17.37 -22.34
N ASP A 149 -6.84 -17.37 -21.21
CA ASP A 149 -6.27 -17.72 -19.90
C ASP A 149 -5.72 -19.15 -19.97
N PRO A 150 -4.40 -19.37 -19.84
CA PRO A 150 -3.81 -20.69 -20.05
C PRO A 150 -4.10 -21.65 -18.90
N ARG A 151 -4.75 -21.21 -17.82
CA ARG A 151 -5.06 -22.06 -16.67
C ARG A 151 -6.14 -23.10 -17.02
N PRO A 152 -6.01 -24.35 -16.54
CA PRO A 152 -7.08 -25.33 -16.62
C PRO A 152 -8.34 -24.81 -15.92
N LYS A 153 -9.51 -25.00 -16.52
CA LYS A 153 -10.78 -24.72 -15.85
C LYS A 153 -10.94 -25.67 -14.66
N ARG A 154 -10.89 -25.15 -13.43
CA ARG A 154 -11.12 -25.88 -12.16
C ARG A 154 -12.39 -25.36 -11.48
N SER A 155 -13.03 -26.20 -10.67
CA SER A 155 -14.04 -25.71 -9.72
C SER A 155 -13.40 -24.76 -8.71
N ARG A 156 -14.20 -23.95 -8.03
CA ARG A 156 -13.70 -23.01 -7.02
C ARG A 156 -12.97 -23.74 -5.89
N GLU A 157 -13.50 -24.85 -5.40
CA GLU A 157 -12.85 -25.66 -4.36
C GLU A 157 -11.53 -26.26 -4.85
N ALA A 158 -11.51 -26.81 -6.07
CA ALA A 158 -10.31 -27.41 -6.65
C ALA A 158 -9.22 -26.35 -6.91
N GLU A 159 -9.59 -25.15 -7.34
CA GLU A 159 -8.69 -24.01 -7.51
C GLU A 159 -8.11 -23.55 -6.17
N LEU A 160 -8.92 -23.51 -5.10
CA LEU A 160 -8.45 -23.17 -3.76
C LEU A 160 -7.46 -24.20 -3.21
N GLN A 161 -7.74 -25.49 -3.40
CA GLN A 161 -6.85 -26.56 -2.96
C GLN A 161 -5.54 -26.58 -3.77
N TYR A 162 -5.64 -26.38 -5.09
CA TYR A 162 -4.48 -26.23 -5.96
C TYR A 162 -3.62 -25.03 -5.54
N ALA A 163 -4.24 -23.85 -5.37
CA ALA A 163 -3.54 -22.64 -4.97
C ALA A 163 -2.85 -22.76 -3.60
N ARG A 164 -3.38 -23.55 -2.67
CA ARG A 164 -2.75 -23.77 -1.35
C ARG A 164 -1.46 -24.57 -1.40
N THR A 165 -1.31 -25.47 -2.37
CA THR A 165 -0.22 -26.45 -2.40
C THR A 165 0.75 -26.22 -3.55
N GLN A 166 0.29 -25.62 -4.65
CA GLN A 166 1.06 -25.50 -5.89
C GLN A 166 1.37 -24.04 -6.26
N VAL A 167 0.88 -23.06 -5.50
CA VAL A 167 1.03 -21.65 -5.85
C VAL A 167 1.71 -20.88 -4.72
N GLY A 168 2.86 -20.29 -5.05
CA GLY A 168 3.60 -19.40 -4.16
C GLY A 168 3.32 -17.93 -4.45
N THR A 169 3.85 -17.06 -3.59
CA THR A 169 3.80 -15.60 -3.75
C THR A 169 5.21 -15.05 -3.85
N ARG A 170 5.45 -14.22 -4.86
CA ARG A 170 6.69 -13.47 -5.06
C ARG A 170 6.38 -12.01 -5.22
N CYS A 171 7.38 -11.20 -4.90
CA CYS A 171 7.32 -9.78 -5.18
C CYS A 171 8.67 -9.28 -5.69
N GLY A 172 8.63 -8.20 -6.47
CA GLY A 172 9.79 -7.71 -7.19
C GLY A 172 9.43 -6.58 -8.12
N THR A 173 10.28 -6.33 -9.11
CA THR A 173 10.04 -5.28 -10.09
C THR A 173 8.96 -5.70 -11.10
N PRO A 174 8.25 -4.75 -11.73
CA PRO A 174 7.14 -5.05 -12.65
C PRO A 174 7.50 -5.84 -13.90
N ASP A 175 8.78 -5.83 -14.29
CA ASP A 175 9.32 -6.63 -15.38
C ASP A 175 9.48 -8.12 -15.02
N GLY A 176 9.21 -8.48 -13.76
CA GLY A 176 9.20 -9.84 -13.23
C GLY A 176 10.50 -10.30 -12.59
N LYS A 177 11.48 -9.43 -12.40
CA LYS A 177 12.65 -9.75 -11.58
C LYS A 177 12.25 -9.81 -10.10
N MET A 178 12.33 -11.02 -9.54
CA MET A 178 12.02 -11.30 -8.15
C MET A 178 13.00 -10.57 -7.21
N SER A 179 12.47 -9.98 -6.14
CA SER A 179 13.24 -9.45 -5.02
C SER A 179 13.06 -10.27 -3.75
N VAL A 180 11.87 -10.81 -3.52
CA VAL A 180 11.51 -11.54 -2.30
C VAL A 180 10.44 -12.59 -2.60
N GLU A 181 10.47 -13.67 -1.83
CA GLU A 181 9.52 -14.77 -1.91
C GLU A 181 8.95 -15.12 -0.53
N GLY A 182 7.66 -15.47 -0.49
CA GLY A 182 6.97 -15.91 0.71
C GLY A 182 6.39 -14.77 1.56
N MET A 183 5.17 -14.96 2.06
CA MET A 183 4.38 -13.91 2.72
C MET A 183 5.11 -13.24 3.89
N GLY A 184 5.82 -14.01 4.72
CA GLY A 184 6.55 -13.47 5.88
C GLY A 184 7.71 -12.54 5.48
N GLN A 185 8.50 -12.94 4.48
CA GLN A 185 9.61 -12.11 4.01
C GLN A 185 9.11 -10.88 3.24
N VAL A 186 8.01 -11.02 2.50
CA VAL A 186 7.32 -9.90 1.85
C VAL A 186 6.90 -8.87 2.90
N LYS A 187 6.19 -9.29 3.96
CA LYS A 187 5.76 -8.39 5.03
C LYS A 187 6.95 -7.67 5.68
N LYS A 188 8.01 -8.42 6.03
CA LYS A 188 9.24 -7.85 6.59
C LYS A 188 9.89 -6.83 5.66
N LEU A 189 9.94 -7.09 4.36
CA LEU A 189 10.47 -6.14 3.38
C LEU A 189 9.61 -4.86 3.33
N MET A 190 8.28 -4.99 3.36
CA MET A 190 7.37 -3.83 3.37
C MET A 190 7.56 -2.95 4.59
N GLU A 191 7.75 -3.55 5.77
CA GLU A 191 8.03 -2.82 7.02
C GLU A 191 9.41 -2.15 6.98
N THR A 192 10.46 -2.90 6.61
CA THR A 192 11.85 -2.45 6.73
C THR A 192 12.31 -1.53 5.61
N LYS A 193 11.99 -1.85 4.35
CA LYS A 193 12.42 -1.06 3.18
C LYS A 193 11.46 0.08 2.88
N TYR A 194 10.15 -0.17 3.00
CA TYR A 194 9.12 0.77 2.57
C TYR A 194 8.44 1.49 3.74
N GLY A 195 8.71 1.11 5.00
CA GLY A 195 8.11 1.73 6.17
C GLY A 195 6.59 1.53 6.23
N PHE A 196 6.07 0.47 5.61
CA PHE A 196 4.62 0.26 5.54
C PHE A 196 4.05 -0.12 6.91
N GLY A 197 3.14 0.69 7.43
CA GLY A 197 2.44 0.41 8.69
C GLY A 197 3.30 0.49 9.95
N THR A 198 4.50 1.09 9.88
CA THR A 198 5.40 1.20 11.04
C THR A 198 5.18 2.47 11.88
N THR A 199 4.50 3.48 11.32
CA THR A 199 4.21 4.73 12.02
C THR A 199 3.11 4.54 13.08
N LYS A 200 3.41 4.88 14.34
CA LYS A 200 2.44 4.91 15.44
C LYS A 200 1.41 6.03 15.25
N LEU A 201 0.15 5.73 15.50
CA LEU A 201 -1.00 6.64 15.39
C LEU A 201 -1.49 7.15 16.76
N GLY A 202 -1.02 6.53 17.85
CA GLY A 202 -1.45 6.84 19.21
C GLY A 202 -2.81 6.22 19.55
N LEU A 203 -3.15 5.10 18.90
CA LEU A 203 -4.36 4.33 19.20
C LEU A 203 -4.12 3.43 20.43
N PRO A 204 -5.16 3.13 21.24
CA PRO A 204 -5.04 2.17 22.33
C PRO A 204 -4.58 0.80 21.80
N GLY A 205 -3.42 0.32 22.29
CA GLY A 205 -2.85 -0.98 21.89
C GLY A 205 -1.68 -0.93 20.88
N GLU A 206 -1.18 0.25 20.52
CA GLU A 206 0.04 0.47 19.69
C GLU A 206 1.34 0.68 20.49
#